data_AF-A0A6A9T4L1-F1
#
_entry.id   AF-A0A6A9T4L1-F1
#
_cell.length_a   1.000
_cell.length_b   1.000
_cell.length_c   1.000
_cell.angle_alpha   90.00
_cell.angle_beta   90.00
_cell.angle_gamma   90.00
#
_symmetry.space_group_name_H-M   'P 1'
#
loop_
_entity.id
_entity.type
_entity.pdbx_description
1 polymer ?
#
loop_
_entity_poly.entity_id
_entity_poly.type
_entity_poly.pdbx_seq_one_letter_code
_entity_poly.pdbx_strand_id
1 'polypeptide(L)'
;MFQAMSFLDYNLTPDNLEEWREKPLKQHFEESDVEPGFDQPLFIDSGGFKLMNSTKFGQTPGEGGSENDWDIYTNPESILDLQLDYGADIIATLDFPIPQNLNKEETTERMEKSIDNAVETLQLLDERELEETPSMYVAIHGHNYEDVNWYVSQFLDRADELDEAFEGFALGSLVPLSSSPDTLVDIVQGARDAIPEDRYDEIAFHVFGISGRLCPLLSLLGVDTFDSRSYQYAARNKKFIHPDTWQRISLDQIDDWDDWPCDCQACQNIHLDDMRHALLESEVSNKPIEGEHGTHFKSEYYAQIAHHNFELYSRQMQQVRDAIDEGRLLERVANFAQGKNIVEKALKRAQLHNPELREQLADIGYEGLVAGPDDETFQTKLSSFLEGVEDTTRKKRTISLKHGPNDFDILQHDDYQPPSEANVLLILPCSQEKPYSESRTHQAVLSRLEDYRERYHKVSISGLYGPVPEDFEEADPVMSYEYVLTTADNDQVELVANRLVQYLNQYGEKFDHILAYTTNKAYRQAIDKAFTQYGRGEIYPSDPRALQLTEHFRSENIDELVGRFTSSR
;
A
#
# COMPACT_ATOMS: atom_id res chain seq x y z
N MET A 1 11.38 16.35 -6.58
CA MET A 1 9.98 16.10 -6.94
C MET A 1 9.12 17.32 -6.65
N PHE A 2 8.20 17.67 -7.55
CA PHE A 2 7.14 18.65 -7.27
C PHE A 2 5.88 18.31 -8.08
N GLN A 3 4.76 18.97 -7.76
CA GLN A 3 3.48 18.75 -8.45
C GLN A 3 3.37 19.69 -9.65
N ALA A 4 2.94 19.18 -10.81
CA ALA A 4 2.76 19.96 -12.04
C ALA A 4 1.91 21.22 -11.81
N MET A 5 0.88 21.09 -10.97
CA MET A 5 -0.06 22.16 -10.62
C MET A 5 0.40 23.04 -9.43
N SER A 6 1.69 23.03 -9.09
CA SER A 6 2.22 23.81 -7.96
C SER A 6 2.07 25.32 -8.14
N PHE A 7 2.07 25.83 -9.37
CA PHE A 7 1.89 27.25 -9.70
C PHE A 7 0.60 27.88 -9.13
N LEU A 8 -0.43 27.06 -8.89
CA LEU A 8 -1.67 27.50 -8.26
C LEU A 8 -1.48 28.00 -6.82
N ASP A 9 -0.40 27.61 -6.16
CA ASP A 9 -0.10 28.04 -4.79
C ASP A 9 0.56 29.44 -4.74
N TYR A 10 0.97 29.98 -5.89
CA TYR A 10 1.86 31.15 -5.98
C TYR A 10 1.23 32.39 -6.64
N ASN A 11 -0.10 32.45 -6.78
CA ASN A 11 -0.83 33.56 -7.44
C ASN A 11 -0.32 33.90 -8.85
N LEU A 12 0.18 32.91 -9.59
CA LEU A 12 0.62 33.08 -10.97
C LEU A 12 -0.59 33.26 -11.91
N THR A 13 -0.41 34.04 -12.99
CA THR A 13 -1.40 34.19 -14.08
C THR A 13 -1.11 33.18 -15.20
N PRO A 14 -2.04 32.97 -16.16
CA PRO A 14 -1.75 32.20 -17.36
C PRO A 14 -0.54 32.72 -18.14
N ASP A 15 -0.45 34.04 -18.37
CA ASP A 15 0.70 34.65 -19.04
C ASP A 15 2.03 34.35 -18.32
N ASN A 16 2.04 34.34 -16.98
CA ASN A 16 3.25 33.96 -16.24
C ASN A 16 3.58 32.48 -16.44
N LEU A 17 2.58 31.60 -16.47
CA LEU A 17 2.82 30.19 -16.68
C LEU A 17 3.35 29.91 -18.08
N GLU A 18 2.81 30.57 -19.10
CA GLU A 18 3.28 30.47 -20.49
C GLU A 18 4.77 30.85 -20.59
N GLU A 19 5.17 31.97 -19.98
CA GLU A 19 6.58 32.39 -19.92
C GLU A 19 7.47 31.34 -19.22
N TRP A 20 6.99 30.71 -18.14
CA TRP A 20 7.73 29.66 -17.44
C TRP A 20 7.85 28.37 -18.26
N ARG A 21 6.88 28.07 -19.14
CA ARG A 21 6.83 26.88 -20.01
C ARG A 21 7.69 27.02 -21.28
N GLU A 22 8.18 28.23 -21.61
CA GLU A 22 9.05 28.44 -22.78
C GLU A 22 10.36 27.63 -22.72
N LYS A 23 10.77 27.18 -21.52
CA LYS A 23 11.94 26.33 -21.31
C LYS A 23 11.83 25.47 -20.05
N PRO A 24 12.57 24.34 -20.01
CA PRO A 24 12.61 23.45 -18.86
C PRO A 24 13.01 24.13 -17.54
N LEU A 25 12.51 23.61 -16.42
CA LEU A 25 12.75 24.16 -15.08
C LEU A 25 14.24 24.25 -14.74
N LYS A 26 15.04 23.25 -15.13
CA LYS A 26 16.49 23.20 -14.88
C LYS A 26 17.22 24.40 -15.49
N GLN A 27 16.82 24.83 -16.69
CA GLN A 27 17.45 25.97 -17.39
C GLN A 27 17.23 27.29 -16.66
N HIS A 28 16.08 27.48 -15.99
CA HIS A 28 15.84 28.66 -15.16
C HIS A 28 16.83 28.75 -13.97
N PHE A 29 17.32 27.62 -13.45
CA PHE A 29 18.34 27.60 -12.40
C PHE A 29 19.75 27.81 -12.93
N GLU A 30 20.08 27.28 -14.11
CA GLU A 30 21.38 27.50 -14.78
C GLU A 30 21.61 28.99 -15.12
N GLU A 31 20.54 29.70 -15.48
CA GLU A 31 20.59 31.13 -15.77
C GLU A 31 20.61 32.01 -14.50
N SER A 32 20.43 31.42 -13.33
CA SER A 32 20.44 32.12 -12.04
C SER A 32 21.84 32.14 -11.41
N ASP A 33 22.14 33.11 -10.53
CA ASP A 33 23.40 33.18 -9.77
C ASP A 33 23.50 32.09 -8.65
N VAL A 34 22.71 31.02 -8.72
CA VAL A 34 22.68 29.94 -7.71
C VAL A 34 23.67 28.84 -8.11
N GLU A 35 24.75 28.69 -7.34
CA GLU A 35 25.73 27.60 -7.53
C GLU A 35 25.72 26.57 -6.39
N PRO A 36 25.81 25.26 -6.71
CA PRO A 36 25.66 24.69 -8.05
C PRO A 36 24.21 24.84 -8.56
N GLY A 37 24.03 24.93 -9.88
CA GLY A 37 22.70 24.89 -10.51
C GLY A 37 21.97 23.57 -10.23
N PHE A 38 20.72 23.44 -10.68
CA PHE A 38 19.91 22.24 -10.46
C PHE A 38 20.01 21.25 -11.62
N ASP A 39 20.88 20.25 -11.47
CA ASP A 39 21.17 19.19 -12.45
C ASP A 39 20.56 17.83 -12.10
N GLN A 40 19.85 17.74 -10.98
CA GLN A 40 19.32 16.48 -10.45
C GLN A 40 18.05 16.02 -11.16
N PRO A 41 17.73 14.71 -11.14
CA PRO A 41 16.49 14.19 -11.72
C PRO A 41 15.23 14.88 -11.16
N LEU A 42 14.33 15.23 -12.06
CA LEU A 42 13.11 15.95 -11.83
C LEU A 42 11.91 15.03 -11.99
N PHE A 43 11.42 14.53 -10.86
CA PHE A 43 10.17 13.80 -10.78
C PHE A 43 8.97 14.75 -10.66
N ILE A 44 8.04 14.72 -11.61
CA ILE A 44 6.84 15.57 -11.61
C ILE A 44 5.56 14.74 -11.39
N ASP A 45 4.90 14.99 -10.25
CA ASP A 45 3.57 14.47 -9.95
C ASP A 45 2.52 15.18 -10.82
N SER A 46 1.57 14.44 -11.40
CA SER A 46 0.46 14.96 -12.22
C SER A 46 -0.37 16.04 -11.50
N GLY A 47 -0.44 15.98 -10.17
CA GLY A 47 -1.22 16.90 -9.37
C GLY A 47 -2.73 16.65 -9.45
N GLY A 48 -3.15 15.41 -9.76
CA GLY A 48 -4.56 15.00 -9.88
C GLY A 48 -5.42 15.45 -8.70
N PHE A 49 -4.89 15.42 -7.47
CA PHE A 49 -5.59 15.93 -6.28
C PHE A 49 -5.97 17.42 -6.37
N LYS A 50 -5.08 18.28 -6.88
CA LYS A 50 -5.36 19.72 -7.04
C LYS A 50 -6.30 19.97 -8.21
N LEU A 51 -6.09 19.26 -9.30
CA LEU A 51 -6.89 19.33 -10.51
C LEU A 51 -8.37 19.04 -10.21
N MET A 52 -8.63 17.97 -9.47
CA MET A 52 -9.99 17.55 -9.07
C MET A 52 -10.69 18.52 -8.11
N ASN A 53 -9.93 19.30 -7.34
CA ASN A 53 -10.47 20.30 -6.42
C ASN A 53 -10.56 21.70 -7.05
N SER A 54 -10.22 21.83 -8.33
CA SER A 54 -10.19 23.09 -9.07
C SER A 54 -11.27 23.13 -10.13
N THR A 55 -12.08 24.20 -10.16
CA THR A 55 -13.02 24.44 -11.26
C THR A 55 -12.39 25.24 -12.41
N LYS A 56 -11.06 25.46 -12.39
CA LYS A 56 -10.37 26.39 -13.32
C LYS A 56 -10.14 25.81 -14.72
N PHE A 57 -9.88 24.51 -14.82
CA PHE A 57 -9.38 23.87 -16.06
C PHE A 57 -10.51 23.18 -16.84
N GLY A 58 -11.28 22.33 -16.15
CA GLY A 58 -12.36 21.58 -16.79
C GLY A 58 -11.85 20.50 -17.75
N GLN A 59 -12.76 20.02 -18.60
CA GLN A 59 -12.49 19.02 -19.64
C GLN A 59 -12.11 19.71 -20.95
N THR A 60 -11.41 19.00 -21.84
CA THR A 60 -11.12 19.49 -23.19
C THR A 60 -12.43 19.86 -23.90
N PRO A 61 -12.52 21.05 -24.52
CA PRO A 61 -13.69 21.41 -25.29
C PRO A 61 -13.86 20.47 -26.49
N GLY A 62 -15.08 20.01 -26.74
CA GLY A 62 -15.41 19.31 -27.99
C GLY A 62 -15.35 20.26 -29.20
N GLU A 63 -15.53 19.73 -30.42
CA GLU A 63 -15.53 20.54 -31.64
C GLU A 63 -16.44 21.77 -31.53
N GLY A 64 -15.85 22.97 -31.61
CA GLY A 64 -16.56 24.25 -31.52
C GLY A 64 -16.81 24.77 -30.09
N GLY A 65 -16.27 24.12 -29.06
CA GLY A 65 -16.20 24.64 -27.70
C GLY A 65 -15.14 25.74 -27.53
N SER A 66 -15.24 26.51 -26.44
CA SER A 66 -14.28 27.58 -26.11
C SER A 66 -13.15 27.05 -25.22
N GLU A 67 -11.91 27.40 -25.56
CA GLU A 67 -10.72 27.15 -24.73
C GLU A 67 -10.82 27.91 -23.39
N ASN A 68 -10.09 27.42 -22.38
CA ASN A 68 -9.95 28.12 -21.11
C ASN A 68 -8.70 29.03 -21.13
N ASP A 69 -8.62 29.99 -20.22
CA ASP A 69 -7.52 30.96 -20.21
C ASP A 69 -6.14 30.33 -19.92
N TRP A 70 -6.08 29.06 -19.46
CA TRP A 70 -4.85 28.38 -19.04
C TRP A 70 -4.28 27.40 -20.06
N ASP A 71 -5.06 27.05 -21.09
CA ASP A 71 -4.78 25.95 -22.02
C ASP A 71 -4.34 24.65 -21.32
N ILE A 72 -4.98 24.36 -20.19
CA ILE A 72 -4.75 23.15 -19.39
C ILE A 72 -6.08 22.46 -19.15
N TYR A 73 -6.12 21.15 -19.34
CA TYR A 73 -7.33 20.34 -19.29
C TYR A 73 -7.14 19.08 -18.44
N THR A 74 -8.26 18.53 -17.97
CA THR A 74 -8.26 17.35 -17.10
C THR A 74 -8.25 16.04 -17.90
N ASN A 75 -7.18 15.84 -18.67
CA ASN A 75 -6.92 14.65 -19.50
C ASN A 75 -5.41 14.30 -19.50
N PRO A 76 -5.03 13.07 -19.90
CA PRO A 76 -3.63 12.63 -19.93
C PRO A 76 -2.70 13.51 -20.78
N GLU A 77 -3.10 13.85 -22.01
CA GLU A 77 -2.31 14.64 -22.96
C GLU A 77 -1.88 15.99 -22.38
N SER A 78 -2.83 16.77 -21.85
CA SER A 78 -2.56 18.11 -21.32
C SER A 78 -1.65 18.10 -20.09
N ILE A 79 -1.76 17.07 -19.25
CA ILE A 79 -0.89 16.92 -18.07
C ILE A 79 0.50 16.45 -18.47
N LEU A 80 0.59 15.53 -19.44
CA LEU A 80 1.86 15.08 -20.01
C LEU A 80 2.60 16.26 -20.65
N ASP A 81 1.92 17.09 -21.45
CA ASP A 81 2.50 18.29 -22.06
C ASP A 81 3.11 19.22 -21.00
N LEU A 82 2.36 19.47 -19.92
CA LEU A 82 2.86 20.29 -18.82
C LEU A 82 4.09 19.69 -18.13
N GLN A 83 4.14 18.37 -17.97
CA GLN A 83 5.29 17.68 -17.40
C GLN A 83 6.51 17.75 -18.33
N LEU A 84 6.32 17.60 -19.63
CA LEU A 84 7.37 17.70 -20.65
C LEU A 84 7.90 19.12 -20.78
N ASP A 85 7.04 20.15 -20.75
CA ASP A 85 7.44 21.57 -20.79
C ASP A 85 8.36 21.93 -19.62
N TYR A 86 8.09 21.36 -18.44
CA TYR A 86 8.95 21.54 -17.27
C TYR A 86 10.28 20.75 -17.35
N GLY A 87 10.43 19.86 -18.33
CA GLY A 87 11.58 18.98 -18.51
C GLY A 87 11.66 17.88 -17.45
N ALA A 88 10.54 17.19 -17.21
CA ALA A 88 10.53 16.02 -16.33
C ALA A 88 11.47 14.93 -16.84
N ASP A 89 12.28 14.37 -15.94
CA ASP A 89 13.01 13.11 -16.20
C ASP A 89 12.15 11.90 -15.81
N ILE A 90 11.26 12.10 -14.83
CA ILE A 90 10.33 11.10 -14.33
C ILE A 90 8.96 11.74 -14.19
N ILE A 91 7.91 11.07 -14.65
CA ILE A 91 6.52 11.53 -14.53
C ILE A 91 5.68 10.55 -13.73
N ALA A 92 4.63 11.06 -13.06
CA ALA A 92 3.54 10.24 -12.56
C ALA A 92 2.29 10.48 -13.42
N THR A 93 1.54 9.42 -13.73
CA THR A 93 0.32 9.51 -14.54
C THR A 93 -0.79 10.32 -13.85
N LEU A 94 -1.73 10.84 -14.65
CA LEU A 94 -2.92 11.51 -14.13
C LEU A 94 -3.84 10.50 -13.43
N ASP A 95 -4.02 10.66 -12.13
CA ASP A 95 -4.81 9.79 -11.27
C ASP A 95 -6.06 10.48 -10.68
N PHE A 96 -6.99 9.64 -10.20
CA PHE A 96 -8.15 10.06 -9.44
C PHE A 96 -8.06 9.51 -8.01
N PRO A 97 -7.53 10.29 -7.04
CA PRO A 97 -7.44 9.89 -5.64
C PRO A 97 -8.77 9.40 -5.07
N ILE A 98 -8.70 8.36 -4.24
CA ILE A 98 -9.86 7.70 -3.64
C ILE A 98 -10.05 8.25 -2.21
N PRO A 99 -11.07 9.09 -1.95
CA PRO A 99 -11.36 9.58 -0.61
C PRO A 99 -11.80 8.45 0.30
N GLN A 100 -11.56 8.57 1.61
CA GLN A 100 -12.09 7.60 2.57
C GLN A 100 -13.63 7.60 2.57
N ASN A 101 -14.22 6.41 2.70
CA ASN A 101 -15.67 6.18 2.71
C ASN A 101 -16.38 6.48 1.37
N LEU A 102 -15.65 6.51 0.26
CA LEU A 102 -16.27 6.47 -1.06
C LEU A 102 -16.96 5.12 -1.25
N ASN A 103 -18.10 5.08 -1.94
CA ASN A 103 -18.77 3.81 -2.18
C ASN A 103 -17.95 2.93 -3.16
N LYS A 104 -18.18 1.63 -3.14
CA LYS A 104 -17.35 0.66 -3.88
C LYS A 104 -17.44 0.82 -5.40
N GLU A 105 -18.60 1.20 -5.93
CA GLU A 105 -18.83 1.44 -7.35
C GLU A 105 -18.01 2.64 -7.84
N GLU A 106 -18.15 3.79 -7.17
CA GLU A 106 -17.37 5.01 -7.48
C GLU A 106 -15.86 4.81 -7.28
N THR A 107 -15.49 4.00 -6.28
CA THR A 107 -14.10 3.62 -6.02
C THR A 107 -13.53 2.83 -7.20
N THR A 108 -14.28 1.85 -7.69
CA THR A 108 -13.92 1.06 -8.88
C THR A 108 -13.83 1.92 -10.13
N GLU A 109 -14.82 2.77 -10.39
CA GLU A 109 -14.84 3.70 -11.53
C GLU A 109 -13.61 4.61 -11.56
N ARG A 110 -13.21 5.19 -10.41
CA ARG A 110 -12.02 6.04 -10.33
C ARG A 110 -10.73 5.28 -10.61
N MET A 111 -10.60 4.05 -10.11
CA MET A 111 -9.43 3.22 -10.40
C MET A 111 -9.37 2.86 -11.88
N GLU A 112 -10.49 2.41 -12.47
CA GLU A 112 -10.55 2.11 -13.91
C GLU A 112 -10.15 3.31 -14.76
N LYS A 113 -10.72 4.49 -14.47
CA LYS A 113 -10.37 5.72 -15.19
C LYS A 113 -8.90 6.11 -15.04
N SER A 114 -8.31 5.86 -13.87
CA SER A 114 -6.89 6.14 -13.65
C SER A 114 -5.98 5.13 -14.38
N ILE A 115 -6.41 3.87 -14.50
CA ILE A 115 -5.75 2.87 -15.35
C ILE A 115 -5.81 3.30 -16.81
N ASP A 116 -6.98 3.71 -17.29
CA ASP A 116 -7.17 4.16 -18.68
C ASP A 116 -6.28 5.37 -18.99
N ASN A 117 -6.23 6.35 -18.09
CA ASN A 117 -5.31 7.49 -18.22
C ASN A 117 -3.85 7.06 -18.30
N ALA A 118 -3.43 6.05 -17.51
CA ALA A 118 -2.05 5.56 -17.51
C ALA A 118 -1.70 4.86 -18.83
N VAL A 119 -2.62 4.03 -19.35
CA VAL A 119 -2.47 3.37 -20.66
C VAL A 119 -2.42 4.40 -21.79
N GLU A 120 -3.30 5.40 -21.77
CA GLU A 120 -3.30 6.50 -22.73
C GLU A 120 -1.99 7.31 -22.67
N THR A 121 -1.45 7.56 -21.47
CA THR A 121 -0.16 8.24 -21.31
C THR A 121 0.99 7.45 -21.96
N LEU A 122 1.01 6.12 -21.81
CA LEU A 122 1.99 5.26 -22.48
C LEU A 122 1.90 5.34 -24.00
N GLN A 123 0.67 5.31 -24.53
CA GLN A 123 0.44 5.44 -25.98
C GLN A 123 0.93 6.79 -26.49
N LEU A 124 0.64 7.88 -25.78
CA LEU A 124 1.11 9.21 -26.13
C LEU A 124 2.64 9.33 -26.12
N LEU A 125 3.32 8.66 -25.18
CA LEU A 125 4.78 8.63 -25.14
C LEU A 125 5.38 7.84 -26.31
N ASP A 126 4.77 6.71 -26.69
CA ASP A 126 5.21 5.88 -27.83
C ASP A 126 4.98 6.57 -29.18
N GLU A 127 3.87 7.31 -29.31
CA GLU A 127 3.53 8.04 -30.54
C GLU A 127 4.40 9.29 -30.77
N ARG A 128 5.03 9.83 -29.72
CA ARG A 128 5.82 11.07 -29.78
C ARG A 128 7.29 10.79 -30.07
N GLU A 129 7.82 11.44 -31.11
CA GLU A 129 9.26 11.46 -31.39
C GLU A 129 10.00 12.43 -30.45
N LEU A 130 10.14 12.05 -29.18
CA LEU A 130 10.89 12.81 -28.17
C LEU A 130 12.40 12.57 -28.31
N GLU A 131 13.23 13.60 -28.04
CA GLU A 131 14.68 13.41 -27.97
C GLU A 131 15.07 12.49 -26.79
N GLU A 132 14.39 12.67 -25.65
CA GLU A 132 14.51 11.84 -24.45
C GLU A 132 13.11 11.59 -23.89
N THR A 133 12.73 10.32 -23.79
CA THR A 133 11.43 9.92 -23.20
C THR A 133 11.59 9.81 -21.68
N PRO A 134 10.74 10.49 -20.88
CA PRO A 134 10.80 10.39 -19.42
C PRO A 134 10.39 8.99 -18.95
N SER A 135 10.98 8.54 -17.84
CA SER A 135 10.48 7.36 -17.14
C SER A 135 9.11 7.62 -16.54
N MET A 136 8.19 6.67 -16.64
CA MET A 136 6.82 6.82 -16.17
C MET A 136 6.54 5.92 -14.97
N TYR A 137 6.08 6.54 -13.88
CA TYR A 137 5.40 5.85 -12.80
C TYR A 137 3.88 5.91 -12.97
N VAL A 138 3.23 4.77 -12.84
CA VAL A 138 1.76 4.68 -12.80
C VAL A 138 1.30 5.00 -11.39
N ALA A 139 0.55 6.09 -11.24
CA ALA A 139 -0.04 6.47 -9.97
C ALA A 139 -1.21 5.54 -9.60
N ILE A 140 -1.06 4.77 -8.52
CA ILE A 140 -2.05 3.80 -8.04
C ILE A 140 -2.59 4.16 -6.66
N HIS A 141 -3.78 3.66 -6.33
CA HIS A 141 -4.44 3.93 -5.06
C HIS A 141 -5.19 2.70 -4.53
N GLY A 142 -5.37 2.64 -3.22
CA GLY A 142 -6.29 1.71 -2.58
C GLY A 142 -6.23 1.86 -1.06
N HIS A 143 -7.22 1.29 -0.38
CA HIS A 143 -7.33 1.39 1.08
C HIS A 143 -7.08 0.06 1.80
N ASN A 144 -6.96 -1.03 1.06
CA ASN A 144 -6.65 -2.37 1.56
C ASN A 144 -5.78 -3.14 0.56
N TYR A 145 -5.39 -4.35 0.95
CA TYR A 145 -4.57 -5.25 0.13
C TYR A 145 -5.24 -5.56 -1.22
N GLU A 146 -6.53 -5.91 -1.23
CA GLU A 146 -7.24 -6.38 -2.42
C GLU A 146 -7.41 -5.29 -3.48
N ASP A 147 -7.68 -4.06 -3.06
CA ASP A 147 -7.87 -2.93 -3.96
C ASP A 147 -6.62 -2.63 -4.78
N VAL A 148 -5.47 -2.54 -4.10
CA VAL A 148 -4.21 -2.22 -4.78
C VAL A 148 -3.72 -3.40 -5.60
N ASN A 149 -3.91 -4.63 -5.10
CA ASN A 149 -3.57 -5.83 -5.85
C ASN A 149 -4.36 -5.89 -7.17
N TRP A 150 -5.67 -5.68 -7.10
CA TRP A 150 -6.53 -5.61 -8.28
C TRP A 150 -6.06 -4.51 -9.24
N TYR A 151 -5.78 -3.31 -8.72
CA TYR A 151 -5.40 -2.16 -9.54
C TYR A 151 -4.11 -2.46 -10.32
N VAL A 152 -3.05 -2.87 -9.63
CA VAL A 152 -1.78 -3.26 -10.28
C VAL A 152 -2.00 -4.34 -11.33
N SER A 153 -2.76 -5.39 -11.00
CA SER A 153 -3.06 -6.48 -11.93
C SER A 153 -3.75 -6.00 -13.20
N GLN A 154 -4.78 -5.16 -13.06
CA GLN A 154 -5.55 -4.66 -14.19
C GLN A 154 -4.73 -3.73 -15.08
N PHE A 155 -3.84 -2.92 -14.51
CA PHE A 155 -2.93 -2.10 -15.31
C PHE A 155 -1.97 -2.98 -16.11
N LEU A 156 -1.28 -3.93 -15.45
CA LEU A 156 -0.32 -4.82 -16.12
C LEU A 156 -0.98 -5.62 -17.25
N ASP A 157 -2.19 -6.13 -17.02
CA ASP A 157 -2.94 -6.87 -18.04
C ASP A 157 -3.32 -5.98 -19.25
N ARG A 158 -3.59 -4.69 -19.07
CA ARG A 158 -3.92 -3.75 -20.17
C ARG A 158 -2.69 -3.19 -20.88
N ALA A 159 -1.56 -3.11 -20.18
CA ALA A 159 -0.30 -2.56 -20.66
C ALA A 159 0.70 -3.63 -21.13
N ASP A 160 0.29 -4.91 -21.25
CA ASP A 160 1.18 -6.04 -21.58
C ASP A 160 1.99 -5.85 -22.88
N GLU A 161 1.48 -5.05 -23.83
CA GLU A 161 2.15 -4.72 -25.10
C GLU A 161 2.91 -3.39 -25.08
N LEU A 162 2.88 -2.64 -23.96
CA LEU A 162 3.41 -1.27 -23.82
C LEU A 162 4.44 -1.22 -22.68
N ASP A 163 5.74 -1.26 -23.00
CA ASP A 163 6.78 -1.43 -21.96
C ASP A 163 7.94 -0.42 -22.01
N GLU A 164 8.13 0.36 -23.09
CA GLU A 164 9.40 1.14 -23.22
C GLU A 164 9.54 2.29 -22.21
N ALA A 165 8.44 2.95 -21.82
CA ALA A 165 8.48 4.10 -20.89
C ALA A 165 8.06 3.75 -19.45
N PHE A 166 7.48 2.57 -19.22
CA PHE A 166 6.98 2.17 -17.91
C PHE A 166 8.12 1.73 -16.99
N GLU A 167 8.33 2.46 -15.89
CA GLU A 167 9.38 2.16 -14.91
C GLU A 167 8.81 1.49 -13.64
N GLY A 168 7.57 1.82 -13.28
CA GLY A 168 6.93 1.17 -12.15
C GLY A 168 5.71 1.89 -11.58
N PHE A 169 5.40 1.63 -10.30
CA PHE A 169 4.19 2.12 -9.65
C PHE A 169 4.47 3.14 -8.56
N ALA A 170 3.63 4.18 -8.48
CA ALA A 170 3.67 5.18 -7.43
C ALA A 170 2.39 5.14 -6.60
N LEU A 171 2.48 4.63 -5.38
CA LEU A 171 1.34 4.37 -4.50
C LEU A 171 0.93 5.61 -3.71
N GLY A 172 -0.23 6.15 -4.06
CA GLY A 172 -0.84 7.33 -3.45
C GLY A 172 -1.90 7.03 -2.39
N SER A 173 -2.54 8.09 -1.88
CA SER A 173 -3.60 8.02 -0.85
C SER A 173 -3.15 7.46 0.52
N LEU A 174 -1.84 7.34 0.77
CA LEU A 174 -1.30 6.75 2.01
C LEU A 174 -1.13 7.76 3.15
N VAL A 175 -1.01 9.06 2.86
CA VAL A 175 -0.76 10.09 3.88
C VAL A 175 -1.79 10.06 5.04
N PRO A 176 -3.12 9.95 4.80
CA PRO A 176 -4.11 9.81 5.88
C PRO A 176 -3.94 8.53 6.71
N LEU A 177 -3.30 7.50 6.14
CA LEU A 177 -3.05 6.21 6.76
C LEU A 177 -1.66 6.14 7.43
N SER A 178 -0.86 7.22 7.39
CA SER A 178 0.49 7.29 7.97
C SER A 178 0.58 6.96 9.47
N SER A 179 -0.55 7.04 10.20
CA SER A 179 -0.69 6.64 11.61
C SER A 179 -1.19 5.21 11.82
N SER A 180 -1.58 4.51 10.75
CA SER A 180 -2.14 3.16 10.73
C SER A 180 -1.15 2.20 10.07
N PRO A 181 -0.07 1.83 10.77
CA PRO A 181 1.02 1.03 10.21
C PRO A 181 0.58 -0.28 9.58
N ASP A 182 -0.40 -0.98 10.18
CA ASP A 182 -0.84 -2.29 9.68
C ASP A 182 -1.46 -2.17 8.29
N THR A 183 -2.34 -1.19 8.11
CA THR A 183 -2.99 -0.90 6.84
C THR A 183 -1.97 -0.51 5.77
N LEU A 184 -0.95 0.30 6.12
CA LEU A 184 0.11 0.64 5.16
C LEU A 184 0.87 -0.59 4.69
N VAL A 185 1.22 -1.49 5.61
CA VAL A 185 1.90 -2.74 5.27
C VAL A 185 1.03 -3.58 4.35
N ASP A 186 -0.26 -3.73 4.64
CA ASP A 186 -1.19 -4.52 3.83
C ASP A 186 -1.34 -3.97 2.41
N ILE A 187 -1.47 -2.65 2.27
CA ILE A 187 -1.59 -1.99 0.97
C ILE A 187 -0.30 -2.16 0.15
N VAL A 188 0.87 -1.95 0.77
CA VAL A 188 2.16 -2.10 0.08
C VAL A 188 2.40 -3.55 -0.34
N GLN A 189 2.12 -4.51 0.55
CA GLN A 189 2.22 -5.93 0.23
C GLN A 189 1.25 -6.32 -0.89
N GLY A 190 -0.01 -5.85 -0.84
CA GLY A 190 -0.99 -6.11 -1.90
C GLY A 190 -0.55 -5.65 -3.27
N ALA A 191 0.12 -4.50 -3.35
CA ALA A 191 0.72 -3.99 -4.58
C ALA A 191 1.88 -4.86 -5.06
N ARG A 192 2.82 -5.18 -4.16
CA ARG A 192 4.02 -5.98 -4.50
C ARG A 192 3.66 -7.41 -4.90
N ASP A 193 2.68 -8.02 -4.24
CA ASP A 193 2.22 -9.38 -4.51
C ASP A 193 1.39 -9.49 -5.82
N ALA A 194 0.97 -8.36 -6.40
CA ALA A 194 0.35 -8.34 -7.72
C ALA A 194 1.36 -8.32 -8.86
N ILE A 195 2.62 -7.97 -8.58
CA ILE A 195 3.68 -7.94 -9.58
C ILE A 195 4.14 -9.39 -9.84
N PRO A 196 4.20 -9.84 -11.12
CA PRO A 196 4.73 -11.17 -11.46
C PRO A 196 6.15 -11.38 -10.91
N GLU A 197 6.44 -12.59 -10.40
CA GLU A 197 7.73 -12.90 -9.75
C GLU A 197 8.93 -12.65 -10.66
N ASP A 198 8.78 -12.87 -11.96
CA ASP A 198 9.82 -12.67 -12.98
C ASP A 198 10.07 -11.20 -13.32
N ARG A 199 9.12 -10.30 -13.00
CA ARG A 199 9.24 -8.84 -13.19
C ARG A 199 9.47 -8.07 -11.89
N TYR A 200 9.55 -8.76 -10.76
CA TYR A 200 9.58 -8.14 -9.43
C TYR A 200 10.76 -7.19 -9.22
N ASP A 201 11.92 -7.54 -9.77
CA ASP A 201 13.16 -6.76 -9.68
C ASP A 201 13.27 -5.69 -10.78
N GLU A 202 12.37 -5.71 -11.77
CA GLU A 202 12.35 -4.76 -12.90
C GLU A 202 11.39 -3.59 -12.64
N ILE A 203 10.34 -3.82 -11.84
CA ILE A 203 9.30 -2.82 -11.57
C ILE A 203 9.61 -2.07 -10.27
N ALA A 204 9.98 -0.80 -10.43
CA ALA A 204 10.23 0.10 -9.30
C ALA A 204 8.94 0.45 -8.56
N PHE A 205 9.06 0.75 -7.26
CA PHE A 205 7.93 1.08 -6.41
C PHE A 205 8.17 2.33 -5.58
N HIS A 206 7.42 3.38 -5.89
CA HIS A 206 7.41 4.65 -5.18
C HIS A 206 6.23 4.72 -4.22
N VAL A 207 6.41 5.35 -3.05
CA VAL A 207 5.32 5.66 -2.13
C VAL A 207 5.19 7.17 -1.93
N PHE A 208 4.01 7.71 -2.28
CA PHE A 208 3.75 9.14 -2.15
C PHE A 208 3.53 9.59 -0.70
N GLY A 209 4.26 10.61 -0.28
CA GLY A 209 4.05 11.39 0.94
C GLY A 209 4.36 10.66 2.25
N ILE A 210 4.77 9.39 2.21
CA ILE A 210 5.25 8.66 3.39
C ILE A 210 6.76 8.86 3.52
N SER A 211 7.17 9.34 4.69
CA SER A 211 8.57 9.68 4.96
C SER A 211 8.95 9.39 6.41
N GLY A 212 10.26 9.37 6.66
CA GLY A 212 10.81 9.26 8.00
C GLY A 212 10.76 7.87 8.57
N ARG A 213 10.26 7.73 9.80
CA ARG A 213 10.44 6.51 10.60
C ARG A 213 9.88 5.22 9.96
N LEU A 214 8.98 5.31 8.99
CA LEU A 214 8.47 4.13 8.29
C LEU A 214 9.34 3.70 7.09
N CYS A 215 10.17 4.59 6.52
CA CYS A 215 10.92 4.31 5.30
C CYS A 215 11.81 3.06 5.39
N PRO A 216 12.59 2.82 6.47
CA PRO A 216 13.41 1.60 6.54
C PRO A 216 12.59 0.32 6.44
N LEU A 217 11.43 0.29 7.11
CA LEU A 217 10.54 -0.87 7.03
C LEU A 217 9.92 -0.98 5.64
N LEU A 218 9.46 0.13 5.06
CA LEU A 218 8.88 0.09 3.72
C LEU A 218 9.89 -0.36 2.67
N SER A 219 11.17 0.01 2.79
CA SER A 219 12.23 -0.53 1.94
C SER A 219 12.44 -2.03 2.12
N LEU A 220 12.30 -2.55 3.34
CA LEU A 220 12.30 -4.00 3.59
C LEU A 220 11.11 -4.72 2.91
N LEU A 221 10.01 -4.01 2.68
CA LEU A 221 8.84 -4.52 1.97
C LEU A 221 8.90 -4.32 0.45
N GLY A 222 10.02 -3.83 -0.09
CA GLY A 222 10.20 -3.63 -1.54
C GLY A 222 9.77 -2.24 -2.04
N VAL A 223 9.80 -1.20 -1.21
CA VAL A 223 9.65 0.20 -1.65
C VAL A 223 11.00 0.82 -1.96
N ASP A 224 11.19 1.31 -3.18
CA ASP A 224 12.47 1.80 -3.72
C ASP A 224 12.66 3.29 -3.49
N THR A 225 11.60 4.08 -3.67
CA THR A 225 11.70 5.55 -3.62
C THR A 225 10.58 6.19 -2.79
N PHE A 226 10.87 7.37 -2.24
CA PHE A 226 9.98 8.10 -1.35
C PHE A 226 10.04 9.60 -1.65
N ASP A 227 8.97 10.33 -1.36
CA ASP A 227 8.97 11.78 -1.30
C ASP A 227 8.55 12.31 0.08
N SER A 228 8.88 13.58 0.35
CA SER A 228 8.57 14.19 1.63
C SER A 228 8.35 15.69 1.52
N ARG A 229 7.16 16.14 1.93
CA ARG A 229 6.92 17.52 2.39
C ARG A 229 7.09 17.70 3.91
N SER A 230 7.24 16.59 4.65
CA SER A 230 7.21 16.56 6.12
C SER A 230 8.29 17.43 6.78
N TYR A 231 9.51 17.49 6.23
CA TYR A 231 10.60 18.32 6.80
C TYR A 231 10.27 19.82 6.71
N GLN A 232 9.74 20.26 5.55
CA GLN A 232 9.34 21.65 5.34
C GLN A 232 8.14 22.01 6.20
N TYR A 233 7.16 21.11 6.31
CA TYR A 233 5.98 21.32 7.15
C TYR A 233 6.36 21.42 8.63
N ALA A 234 7.26 20.56 9.12
CA ALA A 234 7.79 20.65 10.48
C ALA A 234 8.51 21.99 10.71
N ALA A 235 9.36 22.41 9.77
CA ALA A 235 10.07 23.67 9.84
C ALA A 235 9.13 24.89 9.87
N ARG A 236 8.11 24.93 9.01
CA ARG A 236 7.06 25.99 9.04
C ARG A 236 6.35 26.09 10.39
N ASN A 237 6.23 24.98 11.10
CA ASN A 237 5.68 24.91 12.45
C ASN A 237 6.73 25.08 13.56
N LYS A 238 7.96 25.47 13.22
CA LYS A 238 9.08 25.70 14.14
C LYS A 238 9.47 24.44 14.91
N LYS A 239 9.42 23.28 14.25
CA LYS A 239 9.71 21.98 14.87
C LYS A 239 10.93 21.31 14.25
N PHE A 240 11.82 20.85 15.11
CA PHE A 240 12.93 19.97 14.78
C PHE A 240 12.53 18.50 14.93
N ILE A 241 13.01 17.63 14.06
CA ILE A 241 12.93 16.19 14.23
C ILE A 241 14.13 15.77 15.08
N HIS A 242 13.89 15.14 16.21
CA HIS A 242 14.97 14.65 17.07
C HIS A 242 15.68 13.45 16.42
N PRO A 243 17.03 13.43 16.32
CA PRO A 243 17.78 12.38 15.64
C PRO A 243 17.50 10.95 16.11
N ASP A 244 17.45 10.74 17.44
CA ASP A 244 17.26 9.39 17.99
C ASP A 244 15.78 8.94 18.02
N THR A 245 14.90 9.80 18.54
CA THR A 245 13.50 9.44 18.80
C THR A 245 12.60 9.65 17.58
N TRP A 246 13.04 10.43 16.58
CA TRP A 246 12.25 10.84 15.41
C TRP A 246 10.98 11.62 15.75
N GLN A 247 10.87 12.11 16.98
CA GLN A 247 9.77 12.96 17.42
C GLN A 247 9.98 14.40 16.94
N ARG A 248 8.87 15.10 16.69
CA ARG A 248 8.89 16.53 16.36
C ARG A 248 8.88 17.35 17.65
N ILE A 249 9.98 18.01 17.96
CA ILE A 249 10.16 18.87 19.13
C ILE A 249 10.01 20.32 18.70
N SER A 250 9.20 21.08 19.43
CA SER A 250 8.99 22.50 19.14
C SER A 250 10.19 23.34 19.60
N LEU A 251 10.53 24.40 18.87
CA LEU A 251 11.66 25.29 19.16
C LEU A 251 11.67 25.83 20.61
N ASP A 252 10.49 26.08 21.17
CA ASP A 252 10.31 26.55 22.56
C ASP A 252 10.56 25.47 23.62
N GLN A 253 10.65 24.20 23.22
CA GLN A 253 10.83 23.04 24.12
C GLN A 253 12.26 22.50 24.13
N ILE A 254 13.18 23.09 23.36
CA ILE A 254 14.58 22.65 23.27
C ILE A 254 15.41 23.41 24.29
N ASP A 255 15.65 22.86 25.47
CA ASP A 255 16.30 23.62 26.54
C ASP A 255 17.78 23.92 26.25
N ASP A 256 18.55 22.89 25.88
CA ASP A 256 19.98 23.00 25.61
C ASP A 256 20.31 22.49 24.19
N TRP A 257 20.88 23.35 23.36
CA TRP A 257 21.29 22.99 22.01
C TRP A 257 22.61 22.22 21.99
N ASP A 258 23.47 22.38 23.01
CA ASP A 258 24.75 21.68 23.08
C ASP A 258 24.56 20.17 23.32
N ASP A 259 23.44 19.79 23.93
CA ASP A 259 23.02 18.39 24.12
C ASP A 259 22.28 17.81 22.91
N TRP A 260 22.03 18.58 21.85
CA TRP A 260 21.31 18.12 20.66
C TRP A 260 22.15 17.10 19.86
N PRO A 261 21.69 15.85 19.66
CA PRO A 261 22.52 14.77 19.13
C PRO A 261 22.64 14.81 17.59
N CYS A 262 23.01 15.94 17.00
CA CYS A 262 23.17 16.12 15.56
C CYS A 262 24.37 17.00 15.21
N ASP A 263 25.15 16.55 14.22
CA ASP A 263 26.36 17.21 13.72
C ASP A 263 26.21 17.78 12.30
N CYS A 264 24.98 17.85 11.77
CA CYS A 264 24.76 18.30 10.39
C CYS A 264 25.18 19.75 10.16
N GLN A 265 25.43 20.09 8.88
CA GLN A 265 25.82 21.45 8.47
C GLN A 265 24.84 22.52 8.96
N ALA A 266 23.53 22.21 9.01
CA ALA A 266 22.53 23.13 9.55
C ALA A 266 22.72 23.35 11.06
N CYS A 267 22.86 22.28 11.84
CA CYS A 267 23.04 22.35 13.30
C CYS A 267 24.26 23.13 13.73
N GLN A 268 25.35 23.08 12.95
CA GLN A 268 26.57 23.85 13.21
C GLN A 268 26.37 25.36 13.11
N ASN A 269 25.34 25.82 12.40
CA ASN A 269 25.03 27.24 12.17
C ASN A 269 23.75 27.69 12.90
N ILE A 270 23.18 26.85 13.75
CA ILE A 270 21.99 27.19 14.52
C ILE A 270 22.39 27.89 15.81
N HIS A 271 21.93 29.13 15.95
CA HIS A 271 21.99 29.90 17.18
C HIS A 271 20.58 29.97 17.77
N LEU A 272 20.32 29.15 18.79
CA LEU A 272 18.96 28.88 19.27
C LEU A 272 18.25 30.14 19.81
N ASP A 273 18.98 31.00 20.52
CA ASP A 273 18.43 32.23 21.08
C ASP A 273 18.06 33.26 20.01
N ASP A 274 18.91 33.45 19.00
CA ASP A 274 18.59 34.31 17.86
C ASP A 274 17.40 33.77 17.06
N MET A 275 17.32 32.44 16.90
CA MET A 275 16.19 31.80 16.25
C MET A 275 14.89 31.96 17.05
N ARG A 276 14.94 31.85 18.38
CA ARG A 276 13.79 32.10 19.26
C ARG A 276 13.33 33.54 19.19
N HIS A 277 14.26 34.48 19.30
CA HIS A 277 13.98 35.90 19.16
C HIS A 277 13.30 36.19 17.83
N ALA A 278 13.88 35.70 16.73
CA ALA A 278 13.36 35.91 15.39
C ALA A 278 12.01 35.23 15.17
N LEU A 279 11.84 33.96 15.55
CA LEU A 279 10.66 33.18 15.18
C LEU A 279 9.52 33.21 16.21
N LEU A 280 9.79 33.42 17.49
CA LEU A 280 8.79 33.36 18.56
C LEU A 280 8.41 34.74 19.12
N GLU A 281 9.33 35.69 19.14
CA GLU A 281 9.14 36.98 19.83
C GLU A 281 8.94 38.15 18.86
N SER A 282 9.61 38.13 17.70
CA SER A 282 9.60 39.24 16.76
C SER A 282 8.34 39.25 15.88
N GLU A 283 7.67 40.41 15.82
CA GLU A 283 6.54 40.69 14.92
C GLU A 283 6.97 41.20 13.53
N VAL A 284 8.28 41.35 13.29
CA VAL A 284 8.81 41.86 12.02
C VAL A 284 8.51 40.88 10.88
N SER A 285 8.04 41.40 9.74
CA SER A 285 7.78 40.63 8.52
C SER A 285 8.47 41.26 7.32
N ASN A 286 8.94 40.43 6.39
CA ASN A 286 9.62 40.83 5.14
C ASN A 286 10.83 41.78 5.34
N LYS A 287 11.48 41.71 6.50
CA LYS A 287 12.72 42.45 6.82
C LYS A 287 13.63 41.54 7.64
N PRO A 288 14.96 41.75 7.59
CA PRO A 288 15.87 41.00 8.41
C PRO A 288 15.78 41.46 9.88
N ILE A 289 16.16 40.56 10.78
CA ILE A 289 16.10 40.73 12.24
C ILE A 289 17.53 40.70 12.77
N GLU A 290 17.88 41.67 13.61
CA GLU A 290 19.15 41.70 14.32
C GLU A 290 19.12 40.68 15.48
N GLY A 291 20.14 39.82 15.53
CA GLY A 291 20.44 38.92 16.63
C GLY A 291 21.90 39.09 17.07
N GLU A 292 22.31 38.34 18.09
CA GLU A 292 23.69 38.39 18.60
C GLU A 292 24.71 37.89 17.56
N HIS A 293 24.29 36.98 16.68
CA HIS A 293 25.15 36.31 15.70
C HIS A 293 24.95 36.81 14.26
N GLY A 294 24.19 37.89 14.05
CA GLY A 294 24.06 38.50 12.73
C GLY A 294 22.69 39.10 12.45
N THR A 295 22.45 39.45 11.19
CA THR A 295 21.19 40.04 10.72
C THR A 295 20.59 39.15 9.64
N HIS A 296 19.51 38.46 9.96
CA HIS A 296 18.97 37.37 9.15
C HIS A 296 17.46 37.53 8.89
N PHE A 297 16.98 37.06 7.75
CA PHE A 297 15.56 36.93 7.50
C PHE A 297 14.97 35.72 8.24
N LYS A 298 13.68 35.81 8.62
CA LYS A 298 12.94 34.67 9.19
C LYS A 298 13.02 33.41 8.30
N SER A 299 13.03 33.59 6.98
CA SER A 299 13.15 32.50 6.01
C SER A 299 14.44 31.69 6.14
N GLU A 300 15.55 32.34 6.54
CA GLU A 300 16.83 31.65 6.76
C GLU A 300 16.74 30.68 7.94
N TYR A 301 16.13 31.11 9.05
CA TYR A 301 15.90 30.22 10.20
C TYR A 301 14.94 29.06 9.85
N TYR A 302 13.87 29.32 9.11
CA TYR A 302 13.00 28.23 8.61
C TYR A 302 13.79 27.26 7.71
N ALA A 303 14.70 27.76 6.87
CA ALA A 303 15.55 26.93 6.03
C ALA A 303 16.54 26.10 6.85
N GLN A 304 17.12 26.64 7.93
CA GLN A 304 17.99 25.88 8.85
C GLN A 304 17.25 24.70 9.50
N ILE A 305 16.03 24.93 10.01
CA ILE A 305 15.20 23.85 10.58
C ILE A 305 14.87 22.80 9.50
N ALA A 306 14.49 23.26 8.31
CA ALA A 306 14.16 22.37 7.19
C ALA A 306 15.36 21.52 6.76
N HIS A 307 16.56 22.12 6.70
CA HIS A 307 17.80 21.44 6.33
C HIS A 307 18.17 20.36 7.35
N HIS A 308 18.16 20.66 8.66
CA HIS A 308 18.36 19.62 9.70
C HIS A 308 17.37 18.46 9.54
N ASN A 309 16.08 18.77 9.39
CA ASN A 309 15.04 17.76 9.24
C ASN A 309 15.23 16.90 7.97
N PHE A 310 15.65 17.52 6.86
CA PHE A 310 15.92 16.84 5.60
C PHE A 310 17.14 15.93 5.69
N GLU A 311 18.21 16.41 6.32
CA GLU A 311 19.44 15.65 6.50
C GLU A 311 19.20 14.33 7.26
N LEU A 312 18.31 14.33 8.27
CA LEU A 312 17.93 13.10 8.96
C LEU A 312 17.27 12.07 8.02
N TYR A 313 16.40 12.51 7.12
CA TYR A 313 15.82 11.62 6.10
C TYR A 313 16.89 11.10 5.14
N SER A 314 17.78 11.98 4.67
CA SER A 314 18.87 11.61 3.76
C SER A 314 19.81 10.56 4.37
N ARG A 315 20.28 10.80 5.60
CA ARG A 315 21.13 9.85 6.34
C ARG A 315 20.43 8.51 6.58
N GLN A 316 19.14 8.53 6.88
CA GLN A 316 18.38 7.28 7.05
C GLN A 316 18.34 6.47 5.75
N MET A 317 18.11 7.12 4.60
CA MET A 317 18.10 6.43 3.31
C MET A 317 19.49 5.94 2.90
N GLN A 318 20.55 6.68 3.22
CA GLN A 318 21.91 6.18 3.05
C GLN A 318 22.16 4.91 3.87
N GLN A 319 21.79 4.91 5.15
CA GLN A 319 21.94 3.75 6.02
C GLN A 319 21.09 2.55 5.60
N VAL A 320 19.96 2.78 4.94
CA VAL A 320 19.13 1.71 4.35
C VAL A 320 19.86 1.10 3.15
N ARG A 321 20.38 1.93 2.23
CA ARG A 321 21.18 1.46 1.09
C ARG A 321 22.41 0.68 1.53
N ASP A 322 23.19 1.22 2.47
CA ASP A 322 24.37 0.53 3.02
C ASP A 322 24.00 -0.84 3.61
N ALA A 323 22.84 -0.93 4.30
CA ALA A 323 22.36 -2.18 4.87
C ALA A 323 21.85 -3.17 3.81
N ILE A 324 21.34 -2.70 2.68
CA ILE A 324 20.99 -3.54 1.52
C ILE A 324 22.27 -4.13 0.92
N ASP A 325 23.26 -3.30 0.62
CA ASP A 325 24.54 -3.71 0.03
C ASP A 325 25.28 -4.74 0.92
N GLU A 326 25.14 -4.60 2.24
CA GLU A 326 25.75 -5.49 3.23
C GLU A 326 24.88 -6.71 3.59
N GLY A 327 23.68 -6.86 3.00
CA GLY A 327 22.78 -7.99 3.25
C GLY A 327 22.20 -8.04 4.67
N ARG A 328 22.08 -6.88 5.34
CA ARG A 328 21.66 -6.76 6.75
C ARG A 328 20.48 -5.78 6.95
N LEU A 329 19.68 -5.54 5.92
CA LEU A 329 18.53 -4.64 5.98
C LEU A 329 17.57 -5.03 7.12
N LEU A 330 17.26 -6.32 7.28
CA LEU A 330 16.38 -6.78 8.36
C LEU A 330 16.90 -6.40 9.75
N GLU A 331 18.19 -6.62 10.01
CA GLU A 331 18.81 -6.26 11.28
C GLU A 331 18.75 -4.73 11.50
N ARG A 332 18.98 -3.94 10.46
CA ARG A 332 18.89 -2.48 10.51
C ARG A 332 17.48 -2.01 10.86
N VAL A 333 16.45 -2.61 10.26
CA VAL A 333 15.03 -2.30 10.51
C VAL A 333 14.63 -2.73 11.92
N ALA A 334 15.01 -3.94 12.35
CA ALA A 334 14.73 -4.45 13.69
C ALA A 334 15.34 -3.54 14.77
N ASN A 335 16.62 -3.17 14.63
CA ASN A 335 17.28 -2.19 15.51
C ASN A 335 16.57 -0.84 15.50
N PHE A 336 16.16 -0.35 14.33
CA PHE A 336 15.47 0.93 14.23
C PHE A 336 14.10 0.91 14.90
N ALA A 337 13.39 -0.22 14.79
CA ALA A 337 12.05 -0.40 15.32
C ALA A 337 12.01 -0.28 16.84
N GLN A 338 13.05 -0.74 17.55
CA GLN A 338 13.11 -0.70 19.01
C GLN A 338 12.83 0.71 19.56
N GLY A 339 11.84 0.79 20.45
CA GLY A 339 11.42 2.04 21.08
C GLY A 339 10.59 2.95 20.17
N LYS A 340 10.17 2.46 18.99
CA LYS A 340 9.34 3.17 18.02
C LYS A 340 8.10 2.33 17.71
N ASN A 341 7.10 2.43 18.59
CA ASN A 341 5.86 1.62 18.56
C ASN A 341 5.22 1.49 17.16
N ILE A 342 5.24 2.55 16.33
CA ILE A 342 4.65 2.47 14.99
C ILE A 342 5.40 1.49 14.07
N VAL A 343 6.73 1.46 14.16
CA VAL A 343 7.60 0.63 13.32
C VAL A 343 7.57 -0.80 13.82
N GLU A 344 7.58 -1.00 15.15
CA GLU A 344 7.40 -2.32 15.75
C GLU A 344 6.09 -2.96 15.34
N LYS A 345 4.99 -2.18 15.43
CA LYS A 345 3.66 -2.62 15.02
C LYS A 345 3.62 -3.00 13.54
N ALA A 346 4.17 -2.15 12.68
CA ALA A 346 4.26 -2.41 11.24
C ALA A 346 5.13 -3.65 10.92
N LEU A 347 6.27 -3.84 11.60
CA LEU A 347 7.14 -5.00 11.41
C LEU A 347 6.46 -6.29 11.89
N LYS A 348 5.66 -6.25 12.96
CA LYS A 348 4.81 -7.37 13.39
C LYS A 348 3.75 -7.70 12.34
N ARG A 349 3.13 -6.68 11.73
CA ARG A 349 2.17 -6.89 10.64
C ARG A 349 2.82 -7.55 9.41
N ALA A 350 4.02 -7.10 9.02
CA ALA A 350 4.74 -7.63 7.87
C ALA A 350 5.02 -9.15 7.99
N GLN A 351 5.25 -9.65 9.21
CA GLN A 351 5.46 -11.08 9.46
C GLN A 351 4.23 -11.95 9.17
N LEU A 352 3.03 -11.37 9.11
CA LEU A 352 1.82 -12.12 8.74
C LEU A 352 1.76 -12.41 7.23
N HIS A 353 2.32 -11.53 6.41
CA HIS A 353 2.43 -11.72 4.97
C HIS A 353 3.68 -12.51 4.59
N ASN A 354 4.76 -12.37 5.35
CA ASN A 354 6.00 -13.11 5.16
C ASN A 354 6.38 -13.93 6.42
N PRO A 355 5.98 -15.21 6.51
CA PRO A 355 6.32 -16.08 7.64
C PRO A 355 7.83 -16.28 7.83
N GLU A 356 8.64 -16.18 6.78
CA GLU A 356 10.10 -16.35 6.89
C GLU A 356 10.73 -15.20 7.69
N LEU A 357 10.18 -13.99 7.55
CA LEU A 357 10.61 -12.81 8.32
C LEU A 357 10.54 -13.05 9.83
N ARG A 358 9.53 -13.81 10.27
CA ARG A 358 9.35 -14.20 11.67
C ARG A 358 10.49 -15.07 12.16
N GLU A 359 10.92 -16.04 11.36
CA GLU A 359 12.01 -16.95 11.70
C GLU A 359 13.34 -16.22 11.70
N GLN A 360 13.60 -15.41 10.68
CA GLN A 360 14.82 -14.61 10.57
C GLN A 360 14.98 -13.65 11.76
N LEU A 361 13.91 -12.97 12.18
CA LEU A 361 13.94 -12.07 13.36
C LEU A 361 14.28 -12.80 14.65
N ALA A 362 13.74 -14.01 14.84
CA ALA A 362 14.05 -14.83 15.99
C ALA A 362 15.51 -15.30 15.98
N ASP A 363 16.00 -15.73 14.81
CA ASP A 363 17.37 -16.24 14.65
C ASP A 363 18.43 -15.17 14.88
N ILE A 364 18.17 -13.92 14.50
CA ILE A 364 19.07 -12.79 14.75
C ILE A 364 18.84 -12.12 16.13
N GLY A 365 17.98 -12.69 16.99
CA GLY A 365 17.85 -12.32 18.40
C GLY A 365 16.85 -11.22 18.76
N TYR A 366 15.93 -10.84 17.86
CA TYR A 366 14.87 -9.86 18.15
C TYR A 366 13.55 -10.53 18.56
N GLU A 367 13.58 -11.40 19.57
CA GLU A 367 12.38 -12.13 20.06
C GLU A 367 11.22 -11.19 20.43
N GLY A 368 11.51 -10.02 21.00
CA GLY A 368 10.49 -9.02 21.36
C GLY A 368 9.77 -8.38 20.17
N LEU A 369 10.32 -8.50 18.96
CA LEU A 369 9.71 -8.00 17.72
C LEU A 369 8.96 -9.09 16.95
N VAL A 370 9.04 -10.36 17.38
CA VAL A 370 8.33 -11.47 16.76
C VAL A 370 6.82 -11.33 17.01
N ALA A 371 6.01 -11.43 15.96
CA ALA A 371 4.56 -11.33 16.06
C ALA A 371 3.98 -12.45 16.93
N GLY A 372 3.30 -12.11 18.02
CA GLY A 372 2.62 -13.04 18.92
C GLY A 372 1.53 -12.31 19.71
N PRO A 373 0.60 -13.05 20.35
CA PRO A 373 -0.39 -12.44 21.25
C PRO A 373 0.36 -11.59 22.28
N ASP A 374 0.07 -10.28 22.31
CA ASP A 374 0.81 -9.26 23.03
C ASP A 374 1.13 -9.62 24.49
N ASP A 375 2.32 -9.21 24.94
CA ASP A 375 2.73 -8.95 26.32
C ASP A 375 2.02 -9.71 27.45
N GLU A 376 2.11 -11.04 27.39
CA GLU A 376 2.24 -11.98 28.50
C GLU A 376 2.17 -13.36 27.85
N THR A 377 3.33 -13.85 27.41
CA THR A 377 3.59 -15.21 26.92
C THR A 377 2.42 -16.18 27.13
N PHE A 378 1.66 -16.40 26.06
CA PHE A 378 0.64 -17.46 25.95
C PHE A 378 1.22 -18.85 26.33
N GLN A 379 2.55 -19.00 26.28
CA GLN A 379 3.30 -20.15 26.81
C GLN A 379 3.10 -20.38 28.32
N THR A 380 2.91 -19.34 29.13
CA THR A 380 2.71 -19.44 30.59
C THR A 380 1.28 -19.86 30.95
N LYS A 381 0.29 -19.54 30.10
CA LYS A 381 -1.11 -20.03 30.26
C LYS A 381 -1.33 -21.41 29.65
N LEU A 382 -0.56 -21.80 28.62
CA LEU A 382 -0.67 -23.12 28.01
C LEU A 382 0.05 -24.23 28.81
N SER A 383 1.07 -23.87 29.59
CA SER A 383 1.79 -24.81 30.47
C SER A 383 0.98 -25.22 31.70
N SER A 384 0.03 -24.39 32.17
CA SER A 384 -0.87 -24.75 33.27
C SER A 384 -2.13 -25.51 32.84
N PHE A 385 -2.47 -25.48 31.55
CA PHE A 385 -3.70 -26.11 31.01
C PHE A 385 -3.50 -27.55 30.53
N LEU A 386 -2.26 -28.02 30.40
CA LEU A 386 -1.91 -29.33 29.81
C LEU A 386 -1.04 -30.16 30.76
N GLU A 387 -1.38 -30.21 32.04
CA GLU A 387 -1.03 -31.36 32.89
C GLU A 387 -1.92 -32.54 32.49
N GLY A 388 -1.41 -33.45 31.66
CA GLY A 388 -2.08 -34.75 31.50
C GLY A 388 -1.86 -35.56 30.22
N VAL A 389 -1.05 -35.13 29.25
CA VAL A 389 -0.73 -35.99 28.10
C VAL A 389 0.76 -35.87 27.74
N GLU A 390 1.50 -36.95 27.97
CA GLU A 390 2.79 -37.18 27.33
C GLU A 390 2.57 -37.32 25.83
N ASP A 391 2.99 -36.33 25.03
CA ASP A 391 3.43 -36.61 23.67
C ASP A 391 4.47 -35.60 23.18
N THR A 392 5.59 -36.15 22.73
CA THR A 392 6.79 -35.46 22.29
C THR A 392 6.66 -35.05 20.82
N THR A 393 5.85 -34.04 20.54
CA THR A 393 5.86 -33.28 19.26
C THR A 393 5.08 -31.98 19.46
N ARG A 394 5.75 -30.92 19.92
CA ARG A 394 5.21 -29.54 19.88
C ARG A 394 6.08 -28.70 18.97
N LYS A 395 5.61 -28.42 17.75
CA LYS A 395 6.10 -27.31 16.94
C LYS A 395 4.98 -26.31 16.70
N LYS A 396 5.31 -25.06 17.05
CA LYS A 396 4.84 -23.75 16.61
C LYS A 396 3.46 -23.72 15.92
N ARG A 397 2.43 -23.27 16.66
CA ARG A 397 1.16 -22.78 16.11
C ARG A 397 1.13 -21.26 16.20
N THR A 398 0.94 -20.60 15.07
CA THR A 398 0.80 -19.15 14.96
C THR A 398 -0.69 -18.82 14.96
N ILE A 399 -1.17 -18.13 16.00
CA ILE A 399 -2.60 -17.85 16.17
C ILE A 399 -2.78 -16.34 16.42
N SER A 400 -3.85 -15.82 15.83
CA SER A 400 -4.40 -14.46 15.95
C SER A 400 -4.30 -13.87 17.36
N LEU A 401 -4.17 -12.53 17.41
CA LEU A 401 -4.01 -11.68 18.59
C LEU A 401 -5.21 -11.69 19.58
N LYS A 402 -6.33 -12.38 19.30
CA LYS A 402 -7.49 -12.50 20.23
C LYS A 402 -8.21 -13.86 20.18
N HIS A 403 -8.27 -14.52 19.01
CA HIS A 403 -9.07 -15.73 18.80
C HIS A 403 -8.25 -16.93 18.31
N GLY A 404 -8.54 -18.11 18.82
CA GLY A 404 -7.92 -19.38 18.42
C GLY A 404 -8.77 -20.20 17.44
N PRO A 405 -8.20 -21.22 16.78
CA PRO A 405 -8.91 -22.04 15.79
C PRO A 405 -10.21 -22.69 16.28
N ASN A 406 -10.39 -22.85 17.59
CA ASN A 406 -11.59 -23.47 18.18
C ASN A 406 -12.68 -22.46 18.57
N ASP A 407 -12.45 -21.15 18.41
CA ASP A 407 -13.45 -20.13 18.76
C ASP A 407 -14.59 -20.06 17.74
N PHE A 408 -14.42 -20.67 16.57
CA PHE A 408 -15.48 -20.89 15.60
C PHE A 408 -15.31 -22.26 14.91
N ASP A 409 -16.41 -23.01 14.85
CA ASP A 409 -16.54 -24.26 14.11
C ASP A 409 -18.02 -24.47 13.77
N ILE A 410 -18.38 -24.35 12.49
CA ILE A 410 -19.78 -24.46 12.05
C ILE A 410 -20.42 -25.80 12.42
N LEU A 411 -19.63 -26.87 12.53
CA LEU A 411 -20.14 -28.20 12.85
C LEU A 411 -20.59 -28.33 14.31
N GLN A 412 -20.26 -27.35 15.16
CA GLN A 412 -20.70 -27.28 16.55
C GLN A 412 -21.98 -26.45 16.71
N HIS A 413 -22.50 -25.87 15.64
CA HIS A 413 -23.78 -25.15 15.66
C HIS A 413 -24.94 -26.10 15.32
N ASP A 414 -25.64 -26.58 16.36
CA ASP A 414 -26.73 -27.57 16.24
C ASP A 414 -27.87 -27.13 15.31
N ASP A 415 -28.13 -25.83 15.20
CA ASP A 415 -29.21 -25.26 14.40
C ASP A 415 -28.83 -25.01 12.93
N TYR A 416 -27.57 -25.26 12.55
CA TYR A 416 -27.11 -24.98 11.20
C TYR A 416 -27.59 -26.04 10.19
N GLN A 417 -28.28 -25.57 9.15
CA GLN A 417 -28.61 -26.35 7.97
C GLN A 417 -28.40 -25.50 6.71
N PRO A 418 -27.70 -26.03 5.69
CA PRO A 418 -27.65 -25.36 4.39
C PRO A 418 -29.05 -25.17 3.79
N PRO A 419 -29.27 -24.11 2.98
CA PRO A 419 -30.54 -23.86 2.30
C PRO A 419 -31.01 -25.06 1.47
N SER A 420 -32.32 -25.35 1.50
CA SER A 420 -32.91 -26.49 0.77
C SER A 420 -33.00 -26.27 -0.74
N GLU A 421 -33.08 -25.02 -1.17
CA GLU A 421 -33.28 -24.66 -2.59
C GLU A 421 -31.96 -24.61 -3.37
N ALA A 422 -30.82 -24.51 -2.67
CA ALA A 422 -29.51 -24.46 -3.28
C ALA A 422 -29.06 -25.87 -3.70
N ASN A 423 -28.75 -26.04 -4.98
CA ASN A 423 -28.24 -27.30 -5.51
C ASN A 423 -26.73 -27.26 -5.86
N VAL A 424 -26.11 -26.10 -5.76
CA VAL A 424 -24.65 -25.91 -5.90
C VAL A 424 -24.05 -25.47 -4.57
N LEU A 425 -22.96 -26.10 -4.13
CA LEU A 425 -22.12 -25.57 -3.07
C LEU A 425 -20.98 -24.76 -3.70
N LEU A 426 -20.99 -23.44 -3.49
CA LEU A 426 -19.93 -22.55 -3.93
C LEU A 426 -18.95 -22.30 -2.78
N ILE A 427 -17.69 -22.69 -2.98
CA ILE A 427 -16.62 -22.53 -2.00
C ILE A 427 -15.66 -21.43 -2.44
N LEU A 428 -15.46 -20.43 -1.59
CA LEU A 428 -14.49 -19.34 -1.82
C LEU A 428 -13.48 -19.30 -0.67
N PRO A 429 -12.23 -18.86 -0.87
CA PRO A 429 -11.32 -18.56 0.25
C PRO A 429 -11.84 -17.36 1.05
N CYS A 430 -11.47 -17.24 2.33
CA CYS A 430 -11.76 -16.03 3.10
C CYS A 430 -11.01 -14.81 2.54
N SER A 431 -11.54 -13.62 2.80
CA SER A 431 -10.95 -12.33 2.45
C SER A 431 -10.43 -11.59 3.69
N GLN A 432 -9.55 -10.61 3.48
CA GLN A 432 -9.19 -9.63 4.50
C GLN A 432 -10.39 -8.77 4.90
N GLU A 433 -11.18 -8.32 3.93
CA GLU A 433 -12.39 -7.54 4.16
C GLU A 433 -13.50 -8.45 4.66
N LYS A 434 -14.21 -8.01 5.69
CA LYS A 434 -15.26 -8.78 6.35
C LYS A 434 -16.50 -7.91 6.57
N PRO A 435 -17.71 -8.45 6.37
CA PRO A 435 -18.02 -9.83 5.98
C PRO A 435 -17.49 -10.18 4.57
N TYR A 436 -17.06 -11.43 4.36
CA TYR A 436 -16.31 -11.79 3.15
C TYR A 436 -17.12 -11.57 1.87
N SER A 437 -18.43 -11.79 1.92
CA SER A 437 -19.35 -11.51 0.82
C SER A 437 -19.24 -10.08 0.29
N GLU A 438 -18.86 -9.11 1.12
CA GLU A 438 -18.70 -7.71 0.72
C GLU A 438 -17.31 -7.41 0.14
N SER A 439 -16.33 -8.30 0.30
CA SER A 439 -14.97 -8.13 -0.20
C SER A 439 -14.90 -7.99 -1.73
N ARG A 440 -13.83 -7.37 -2.25
CA ARG A 440 -13.63 -7.22 -3.70
C ARG A 440 -13.42 -8.57 -4.36
N THR A 441 -12.67 -9.47 -3.73
CA THR A 441 -12.44 -10.82 -4.24
C THR A 441 -13.73 -11.64 -4.32
N HIS A 442 -14.61 -11.58 -3.33
CA HIS A 442 -15.89 -12.28 -3.41
C HIS A 442 -16.80 -11.63 -4.46
N GLN A 443 -16.93 -10.30 -4.45
CA GLN A 443 -17.81 -9.60 -5.39
C GLN A 443 -17.40 -9.77 -6.85
N ALA A 444 -16.11 -9.95 -7.16
CA ALA A 444 -15.65 -10.30 -8.50
C ALA A 444 -16.31 -11.58 -9.05
N VAL A 445 -16.57 -12.55 -8.16
CA VAL A 445 -17.23 -13.82 -8.51
C VAL A 445 -18.75 -13.72 -8.36
N LEU A 446 -19.23 -13.20 -7.22
CA LEU A 446 -20.65 -13.21 -6.86
C LEU A 446 -21.49 -12.34 -7.80
N SER A 447 -20.98 -11.18 -8.25
CA SER A 447 -21.67 -10.32 -9.22
C SER A 447 -21.91 -11.02 -10.56
N ARG A 448 -20.99 -11.90 -10.99
CA ARG A 448 -21.12 -12.72 -12.21
C ARG A 448 -22.08 -13.89 -12.05
N LEU A 449 -22.52 -14.16 -10.82
CA LEU A 449 -23.44 -15.24 -10.46
C LEU A 449 -24.77 -14.72 -9.89
N GLU A 450 -25.07 -13.43 -10.03
CA GLU A 450 -26.28 -12.80 -9.47
C GLU A 450 -27.58 -13.48 -9.96
N ASP A 451 -27.66 -13.79 -11.26
CA ASP A 451 -28.78 -14.52 -11.87
C ASP A 451 -28.98 -15.95 -11.31
N TYR A 452 -27.99 -16.48 -10.61
CA TYR A 452 -27.98 -17.83 -10.04
C TYR A 452 -28.08 -17.83 -8.51
N ARG A 453 -28.35 -16.69 -7.87
CA ARG A 453 -28.27 -16.53 -6.41
C ARG A 453 -29.04 -17.57 -5.61
N GLU A 454 -30.23 -17.96 -6.05
CA GLU A 454 -31.05 -18.98 -5.37
C GLU A 454 -30.52 -20.42 -5.56
N ARG A 455 -29.64 -20.66 -6.55
CA ARG A 455 -29.14 -21.99 -6.88
C ARG A 455 -27.92 -22.41 -6.07
N TYR A 456 -27.22 -21.49 -5.43
CA TYR A 456 -26.00 -21.82 -4.70
C TYR A 456 -26.04 -21.44 -3.22
N HIS A 457 -25.35 -22.26 -2.43
CA HIS A 457 -25.00 -21.96 -1.05
C HIS A 457 -23.52 -21.59 -0.99
N LYS A 458 -23.19 -20.40 -0.48
CA LYS A 458 -21.82 -19.93 -0.38
C LYS A 458 -21.20 -20.33 0.96
N VAL A 459 -20.01 -20.92 0.91
CA VAL A 459 -19.18 -21.20 2.08
C VAL A 459 -17.77 -20.67 1.86
N SER A 460 -17.32 -19.83 2.79
CA SER A 460 -15.97 -19.28 2.80
C SER A 460 -15.04 -20.21 3.57
N ILE A 461 -13.83 -20.47 3.07
CA ILE A 461 -12.81 -21.24 3.78
C ILE A 461 -11.92 -20.26 4.53
N SER A 462 -12.14 -20.12 5.84
CA SER A 462 -11.26 -19.38 6.72
C SER A 462 -9.95 -20.12 6.93
N GLY A 463 -8.84 -19.40 6.82
CA GLY A 463 -7.51 -19.94 7.12
C GLY A 463 -7.38 -20.36 8.59
N LEU A 464 -8.14 -19.74 9.50
CA LEU A 464 -8.12 -20.04 10.94
C LEU A 464 -9.15 -21.11 11.32
N TYR A 465 -10.36 -21.02 10.76
CA TYR A 465 -11.51 -21.81 11.21
C TYR A 465 -11.98 -22.92 10.27
N GLY A 466 -11.60 -22.90 9.00
CA GLY A 466 -12.19 -23.78 7.99
C GLY A 466 -13.54 -23.24 7.46
N PRO A 467 -14.55 -24.08 7.21
CA PRO A 467 -15.81 -23.66 6.59
C PRO A 467 -16.59 -22.63 7.43
N VAL A 468 -16.88 -21.48 6.82
CA VAL A 468 -17.73 -20.40 7.35
C VAL A 468 -18.85 -20.14 6.33
N PRO A 469 -20.08 -20.58 6.60
CA PRO A 469 -21.22 -20.25 5.74
C PRO A 469 -21.49 -18.75 5.74
N GLU A 470 -22.08 -18.25 4.66
CA GLU A 470 -22.36 -16.83 4.47
C GLU A 470 -23.14 -16.19 5.63
N ASP A 471 -24.13 -16.89 6.19
CA ASP A 471 -24.94 -16.43 7.33
C ASP A 471 -24.15 -16.22 8.63
N PHE A 472 -22.90 -16.72 8.70
CA PHE A 472 -22.03 -16.67 9.88
C PHE A 472 -20.84 -15.73 9.72
N GLU A 473 -20.75 -14.98 8.61
CA GLU A 473 -19.61 -14.10 8.34
C GLU A 473 -19.52 -12.93 9.32
N GLU A 474 -20.66 -12.51 9.89
CA GLU A 474 -20.73 -11.43 10.89
C GLU A 474 -20.48 -11.90 12.33
N ALA A 475 -20.21 -13.19 12.57
CA ALA A 475 -19.92 -13.69 13.91
C ALA A 475 -18.65 -13.03 14.50
N ASP A 476 -18.65 -12.65 15.78
CA ASP A 476 -17.53 -11.93 16.43
C ASP A 476 -16.16 -12.60 16.23
N PRO A 477 -16.00 -13.94 16.37
CA PRO A 477 -14.72 -14.60 16.12
C PRO A 477 -14.29 -14.51 14.65
N VAL A 478 -15.24 -14.51 13.71
CA VAL A 478 -14.99 -14.39 12.27
C VAL A 478 -14.57 -12.96 11.92
N MET A 479 -15.29 -11.96 12.43
CA MET A 479 -15.01 -10.55 12.15
C MET A 479 -13.66 -10.09 12.72
N SER A 480 -13.24 -10.61 13.87
CA SER A 480 -12.12 -10.02 14.63
C SER A 480 -10.78 -10.75 14.52
N TYR A 481 -10.70 -11.92 13.89
CA TYR A 481 -9.41 -12.59 13.71
C TYR A 481 -8.57 -11.94 12.59
N GLU A 482 -7.25 -11.98 12.74
CA GLU A 482 -6.31 -11.61 11.68
C GLU A 482 -5.37 -12.81 11.45
N TYR A 483 -5.65 -13.57 10.39
CA TYR A 483 -4.85 -14.73 10.02
C TYR A 483 -4.99 -14.99 8.52
N VAL A 484 -3.88 -15.17 7.82
CA VAL A 484 -3.84 -15.54 6.40
C VAL A 484 -3.26 -16.94 6.32
N LEU A 485 -3.92 -17.84 5.58
CA LEU A 485 -3.40 -19.18 5.37
C LEU A 485 -2.20 -19.11 4.43
N THR A 486 -1.06 -19.64 4.86
CA THR A 486 0.16 -19.71 4.05
C THR A 486 0.58 -21.16 3.84
N THR A 487 1.35 -21.42 2.79
CA THR A 487 1.87 -22.77 2.50
C THR A 487 2.95 -23.21 3.48
N ALA A 488 3.50 -22.28 4.27
CA ALA A 488 4.48 -22.58 5.32
C ALA A 488 3.83 -23.26 6.54
N ASP A 489 2.52 -23.06 6.77
CA ASP A 489 1.79 -23.62 7.91
C ASP A 489 1.02 -24.90 7.53
N ASN A 490 1.78 -26.00 7.34
CA ASN A 490 1.22 -27.30 6.95
C ASN A 490 0.18 -27.84 7.94
N ASP A 491 0.37 -27.60 9.24
CA ASP A 491 -0.55 -28.04 10.29
C ASP A 491 -1.90 -27.32 10.16
N GLN A 492 -1.87 -26.02 9.87
CA GLN A 492 -3.09 -25.24 9.67
C GLN A 492 -3.80 -25.59 8.36
N VAL A 493 -3.05 -25.80 7.26
CA VAL A 493 -3.61 -26.32 6.00
C VAL A 493 -4.31 -27.65 6.22
N GLU A 494 -3.71 -28.54 7.01
CA GLU A 494 -4.30 -29.85 7.35
C GLU A 494 -5.55 -29.71 8.23
N LEU A 495 -5.54 -28.83 9.23
CA LEU A 495 -6.71 -28.55 10.06
C LEU A 495 -7.89 -28.05 9.21
N VAL A 496 -7.65 -27.07 8.34
CA VAL A 496 -8.67 -26.49 7.46
C VAL A 496 -9.22 -27.53 6.50
N ALA A 497 -8.35 -28.33 5.86
CA ALA A 497 -8.76 -29.41 4.97
C ALA A 497 -9.63 -30.44 5.70
N ASN A 498 -9.24 -30.86 6.91
CA ASN A 498 -10.00 -31.82 7.70
C ASN A 498 -11.39 -31.30 8.09
N ARG A 499 -11.50 -30.03 8.50
CA ARG A 499 -12.79 -29.41 8.81
C ARG A 499 -13.68 -29.30 7.57
N LEU A 500 -13.10 -28.97 6.41
CA LEU A 500 -13.84 -28.98 5.16
C LEU A 500 -14.34 -30.39 4.79
N VAL A 501 -13.51 -31.43 4.95
CA VAL A 501 -13.94 -32.83 4.75
C VAL A 501 -15.12 -33.18 5.66
N GLN A 502 -15.07 -32.81 6.94
CA GLN A 502 -16.16 -33.07 7.87
C GLN A 502 -17.46 -32.38 7.45
N TYR A 503 -17.35 -31.11 7.02
CA TYR A 503 -18.48 -30.36 6.47
C TYR A 503 -19.07 -31.02 5.22
N LEU A 504 -18.22 -31.45 4.27
CA LEU A 504 -18.66 -32.13 3.05
C LEU A 504 -19.29 -33.50 3.35
N ASN A 505 -18.76 -34.26 4.31
CA ASN A 505 -19.37 -35.52 4.73
C ASN A 505 -20.77 -35.32 5.34
N GLN A 506 -20.99 -34.22 6.05
CA GLN A 506 -22.26 -33.94 6.71
C GLN A 506 -23.31 -33.34 5.77
N TYR A 507 -22.88 -32.48 4.83
CA TYR A 507 -23.79 -31.67 4.02
C TYR A 507 -23.61 -31.81 2.51
N GLY A 508 -22.50 -32.37 2.04
CA GLY A 508 -22.12 -32.40 0.63
C GLY A 508 -23.14 -33.11 -0.26
N GLU A 509 -23.76 -34.19 0.20
CA GLU A 509 -24.78 -34.96 -0.55
C GLU A 509 -26.04 -34.15 -0.90
N LYS A 510 -26.27 -33.00 -0.23
CA LYS A 510 -27.40 -32.11 -0.55
C LYS A 510 -27.21 -31.34 -1.86
N PHE A 511 -25.98 -31.25 -2.35
CA PHE A 511 -25.63 -30.48 -3.53
C PHE A 511 -25.34 -31.40 -4.72
N ASP A 512 -25.86 -31.04 -5.89
CA ASP A 512 -25.58 -31.71 -7.16
C ASP A 512 -24.13 -31.44 -7.57
N HIS A 513 -23.68 -30.20 -7.38
CA HIS A 513 -22.35 -29.72 -7.74
C HIS A 513 -21.65 -29.07 -6.56
N ILE A 514 -20.33 -29.30 -6.44
CA ILE A 514 -19.48 -28.69 -5.42
C ILE A 514 -18.33 -28.02 -6.16
N LEU A 515 -18.36 -26.69 -6.19
CA LEU A 515 -17.46 -25.88 -6.98
C LEU A 515 -16.68 -24.97 -6.03
N ALA A 516 -15.36 -24.98 -6.14
CA ALA A 516 -14.50 -24.02 -5.47
C ALA A 516 -13.93 -23.03 -6.49
N TYR A 517 -13.75 -21.78 -6.10
CA TYR A 517 -13.01 -20.79 -6.89
C TYR A 517 -11.87 -20.20 -6.06
N THR A 518 -10.63 -20.56 -6.41
CA THR A 518 -9.44 -20.07 -5.71
C THR A 518 -8.18 -20.16 -6.57
N THR A 519 -7.41 -19.07 -6.57
CA THR A 519 -6.07 -19.01 -7.17
C THR A 519 -4.96 -19.03 -6.12
N ASN A 520 -5.26 -18.78 -4.84
CA ASN A 520 -4.25 -18.81 -3.78
C ASN A 520 -3.76 -20.24 -3.52
N LYS A 521 -2.44 -20.43 -3.58
CA LYS A 521 -1.78 -21.73 -3.45
C LYS A 521 -2.15 -22.50 -2.17
N ALA A 522 -2.20 -21.83 -1.01
CA ALA A 522 -2.47 -22.49 0.28
C ALA A 522 -3.92 -22.96 0.38
N TYR A 523 -4.89 -22.12 -0.02
CA TYR A 523 -6.30 -22.50 -0.05
C TYR A 523 -6.58 -23.56 -1.11
N ARG A 524 -5.97 -23.45 -2.30
CA ARG A 524 -6.09 -24.46 -3.35
C ARG A 524 -5.61 -25.81 -2.87
N GLN A 525 -4.47 -25.88 -2.17
CA GLN A 525 -3.96 -27.10 -1.55
C GLN A 525 -4.92 -27.67 -0.49
N ALA A 526 -5.45 -26.83 0.39
CA ALA A 526 -6.39 -27.27 1.44
C ALA A 526 -7.69 -27.84 0.85
N ILE A 527 -8.26 -27.15 -0.14
CA ILE A 527 -9.50 -27.54 -0.82
C ILE A 527 -9.29 -28.80 -1.66
N ASP A 528 -8.19 -28.90 -2.41
CA ASP A 528 -7.86 -30.08 -3.24
C ASP A 528 -7.69 -31.33 -2.38
N LYS A 529 -7.00 -31.20 -1.24
CA LYS A 529 -6.88 -32.28 -0.25
C LYS A 529 -8.26 -32.71 0.26
N ALA A 530 -9.13 -31.76 0.57
CA ALA A 530 -10.47 -32.06 1.06
C ALA A 530 -11.36 -32.73 0.00
N PHE A 531 -11.35 -32.24 -1.24
CA PHE A 531 -12.10 -32.82 -2.35
C PHE A 531 -11.61 -34.21 -2.71
N THR A 532 -10.30 -34.44 -2.70
CA THR A 532 -9.71 -35.77 -2.91
C THR A 532 -10.16 -36.76 -1.84
N GLN A 533 -10.21 -36.34 -0.57
CA GLN A 533 -10.63 -37.21 0.53
C GLN A 533 -12.15 -37.46 0.55
N TYR A 534 -12.96 -36.45 0.22
CA TYR A 534 -14.42 -36.60 0.12
C TYR A 534 -14.83 -37.39 -1.13
N GLY A 535 -14.06 -37.28 -2.23
CA GLY A 535 -14.26 -38.00 -3.48
C GLY A 535 -15.05 -37.25 -4.56
N ARG A 536 -15.41 -35.98 -4.32
CA ARG A 536 -16.14 -35.11 -5.25
C ARG A 536 -15.79 -33.64 -5.03
N GLY A 537 -15.81 -32.86 -6.11
CA GLY A 537 -15.59 -31.41 -6.11
C GLY A 537 -14.71 -30.98 -7.28
N GLU A 538 -14.86 -29.73 -7.73
CA GLU A 538 -14.09 -29.15 -8.82
C GLU A 538 -13.55 -27.78 -8.39
N ILE A 539 -12.29 -27.49 -8.70
CA ILE A 539 -11.65 -26.21 -8.36
C ILE A 539 -11.39 -25.41 -9.63
N TYR A 540 -11.83 -24.16 -9.61
CA TYR A 540 -11.69 -23.18 -10.68
C TYR A 540 -10.80 -22.00 -10.24
N PRO A 541 -10.11 -21.33 -11.18
CA PRO A 541 -9.84 -21.80 -12.55
C PRO A 541 -9.11 -23.15 -12.56
N SER A 542 -9.30 -23.98 -13.58
CA SER A 542 -8.72 -25.33 -13.63
C SER A 542 -7.20 -25.29 -13.79
N ASP A 543 -6.71 -24.37 -14.64
CA ASP A 543 -5.30 -24.21 -15.00
C ASP A 543 -4.94 -22.71 -15.10
N PRO A 544 -4.86 -21.99 -13.97
CA PRO A 544 -4.48 -20.57 -13.98
C PRO A 544 -3.02 -20.40 -14.41
N ARG A 545 -2.69 -19.24 -15.00
CA ARG A 545 -1.31 -18.96 -15.43
C ARG A 545 -0.34 -18.90 -14.25
N ALA A 546 -0.83 -18.45 -13.10
CA ALA A 546 -0.10 -18.42 -11.83
C ALA A 546 -1.04 -18.69 -10.64
N LEU A 547 -0.50 -19.05 -9.47
CA LEU A 547 -1.30 -19.22 -8.25
C LEU A 547 -1.27 -17.94 -7.39
N GLN A 548 -1.69 -16.83 -8.00
CA GLN A 548 -1.66 -15.49 -7.43
C GLN A 548 -3.05 -14.83 -7.44
N LEU A 549 -3.22 -13.77 -6.65
CA LEU A 549 -4.51 -13.08 -6.56
C LEU A 549 -4.89 -12.37 -7.88
N THR A 550 -3.91 -11.98 -8.68
CA THR A 550 -4.09 -11.40 -10.02
C THR A 550 -5.02 -12.26 -10.90
N GLU A 551 -4.77 -13.57 -10.94
CA GLU A 551 -5.57 -14.55 -11.70
C GLU A 551 -7.02 -14.66 -11.20
N HIS A 552 -7.30 -14.30 -9.94
CA HIS A 552 -8.66 -14.33 -9.37
C HIS A 552 -9.59 -13.33 -10.06
N PHE A 553 -9.03 -12.24 -10.59
CA PHE A 553 -9.79 -11.15 -11.20
C PHE A 553 -9.90 -11.26 -12.72
N ARG A 554 -9.25 -12.26 -13.34
CA ARG A 554 -9.31 -12.45 -14.79
C ARG A 554 -10.67 -12.94 -15.23
N SER A 555 -11.27 -12.22 -16.18
CA SER A 555 -12.59 -12.54 -16.73
C SER A 555 -12.65 -13.98 -17.27
N GLU A 556 -11.61 -14.44 -17.99
CA GLU A 556 -11.54 -15.80 -18.52
C GLU A 556 -11.66 -16.88 -17.42
N ASN A 557 -10.98 -16.66 -16.28
CA ASN A 557 -11.00 -17.58 -15.15
C ASN A 557 -12.38 -17.59 -14.47
N ILE A 558 -13.00 -16.42 -14.29
CA ILE A 558 -14.34 -16.32 -13.69
C ILE A 558 -15.38 -16.93 -14.63
N ASP A 559 -15.26 -16.72 -15.95
CA ASP A 559 -16.17 -17.27 -16.96
C ASP A 559 -16.12 -18.80 -17.02
N GLU A 560 -14.97 -19.41 -16.74
CA GLU A 560 -14.84 -20.87 -16.62
C GLU A 560 -15.78 -21.41 -15.52
N LEU A 561 -15.81 -20.77 -14.35
CA LEU A 561 -16.73 -21.10 -13.25
C LEU A 561 -18.19 -20.85 -13.65
N VAL A 562 -18.51 -19.68 -14.21
CA VAL A 562 -19.87 -19.30 -14.62
C VAL A 562 -20.43 -20.30 -15.65
N GLY A 563 -19.58 -20.82 -16.54
CA GLY A 563 -19.91 -21.89 -17.49
C GLY A 563 -20.49 -23.16 -16.86
N ARG A 564 -20.19 -23.44 -15.58
CA ARG A 564 -20.74 -24.60 -14.85
C ARG A 564 -22.15 -24.34 -14.31
N PHE A 565 -22.49 -23.09 -14.04
CA PHE A 565 -23.85 -22.72 -13.64
C PHE A 565 -24.83 -22.76 -14.81
N THR A 566 -24.37 -22.40 -16.02
CA THR A 566 -25.17 -22.43 -17.25
C THR A 566 -25.40 -23.84 -17.80
N SER A 567 -24.40 -24.71 -17.71
CA SER A 567 -24.45 -26.09 -18.25
C SER A 567 -25.31 -27.07 -17.42
N SER A 568 -25.63 -26.71 -16.19
CA SER A 568 -26.37 -27.55 -15.23
C SER A 568 -27.89 -27.34 -15.30
N ARG A 569 -28.46 -27.15 -16.50
CA ARG A 569 -29.90 -26.96 -16.75
C ARG A 569 -30.58 -28.25 -17.23
#